data_AF-A0A7C5HQV6-F1
#
_entry.id   AF-A0A7C5HQV6-F1
#
_cell.length_a   1.000
_cell.length_b   1.000
_cell.length_c   1.000
_cell.angle_alpha   90.00
_cell.angle_beta   90.00
_cell.angle_gamma   90.00
#
_symmetry.space_group_name_H-M   'P 1'
#
loop_
_entity.id
_entity.type
_entity.pdbx_description
1 polymer ?
#
loop_
_entity_poly.entity_id
_entity_poly.type
_entity_poly.pdbx_seq_one_letter_code
_entity_poly.pdbx_strand_id
1 'polypeptide(L)'
;MKKIFFISLLVFITVSAYAEFDIKKFSNPYKYNWDTTEKQHIYRENLMERQKLLQVYQLKKQNITTNLIKSAIAPGWGHFSARSYTKGQILLGLELAILGTSLYYYDISMEQYDKYKKATYIEDINQYYSNAKMPYIYSQGLLGLGIVIWIYTVYDTIAVTEEYNQNLWQEIFFDFQQKKISITPTGITLRF
;
A
#
# COMPACT_ATOMS: atom_id res chain seq x y z
N MET A 1 5.58 -39.72 -21.12
CA MET A 1 5.55 -39.29 -22.54
C MET A 1 4.97 -37.89 -22.74
N LYS A 2 3.73 -37.59 -22.32
CA LYS A 2 3.11 -36.24 -22.50
C LYS A 2 3.90 -35.06 -21.89
N LYS A 3 4.54 -35.25 -20.72
CA LYS A 3 5.37 -34.21 -20.06
C LYS A 3 6.66 -33.90 -20.82
N ILE A 4 7.29 -34.90 -21.41
CA ILE A 4 8.54 -34.75 -22.19
C ILE A 4 8.24 -34.01 -23.50
N PHE A 5 7.11 -34.33 -24.14
CA PHE A 5 6.63 -33.62 -25.33
C PHE A 5 6.39 -32.14 -25.04
N PHE A 6 5.74 -31.82 -23.91
CA PHE A 6 5.46 -30.43 -23.52
C PHE A 6 6.74 -29.62 -23.23
N ILE A 7 7.73 -30.23 -22.58
CA ILE A 7 9.04 -29.62 -22.35
C ILE A 7 9.77 -29.40 -23.68
N SER A 8 9.74 -30.38 -24.59
CA SER A 8 10.38 -30.23 -25.91
C SER A 8 9.73 -29.14 -26.75
N LEU A 9 8.40 -29.00 -26.67
CA LEU A 9 7.65 -27.96 -27.36
C LEU A 9 7.98 -26.57 -26.81
N LEU A 10 8.09 -26.43 -25.49
CA LEU A 10 8.51 -25.18 -24.84
C LEU A 10 9.93 -24.77 -25.24
N VAL A 11 10.86 -25.73 -25.33
CA VAL A 11 12.23 -25.47 -25.80
C VAL A 11 12.25 -25.11 -27.29
N PHE A 12 11.42 -25.74 -28.12
CA PHE A 12 11.35 -25.40 -29.55
C PHE A 12 10.78 -23.99 -29.77
N ILE A 13 9.77 -23.61 -28.99
CA ILE A 13 9.17 -22.26 -29.03
C ILE A 13 10.19 -21.19 -28.62
N THR A 14 10.96 -21.42 -27.54
CA THR A 14 12.00 -20.45 -27.13
C THR A 14 13.11 -20.32 -28.17
N VAL A 15 13.56 -21.43 -28.79
CA VAL A 15 14.57 -21.40 -29.86
C VAL A 15 14.04 -20.66 -31.10
N SER A 16 12.78 -20.85 -31.48
CA SER A 16 12.15 -20.14 -32.61
C SER A 16 11.85 -18.66 -32.33
N ALA A 17 11.77 -18.25 -31.06
CA ALA A 17 11.59 -16.85 -30.65
C ALA A 17 12.90 -16.04 -30.70
N TYR A 18 14.05 -16.71 -30.80
CA TYR A 18 15.31 -16.07 -31.22
C TYR A 18 15.33 -15.96 -32.75
N ALA A 19 14.41 -15.14 -33.27
CA ALA A 19 14.60 -14.56 -34.59
C ALA A 19 15.99 -13.90 -34.62
N GLU A 20 16.75 -14.15 -35.69
CA GLU A 20 18.13 -13.73 -35.91
C GLU A 20 18.44 -12.39 -35.21
N PHE A 21 19.23 -12.44 -34.14
CA PHE A 21 19.68 -11.22 -33.45
C PHE A 21 20.60 -10.47 -34.41
N ASP A 22 20.02 -9.48 -35.10
CA ASP A 22 20.74 -8.62 -36.03
C ASP A 22 21.69 -7.70 -35.25
N ILE A 23 22.93 -8.17 -35.11
CA ILE A 23 24.03 -7.46 -34.46
C ILE A 23 24.21 -6.08 -35.11
N LYS A 24 24.05 -5.96 -36.44
CA LYS A 24 24.24 -4.69 -37.14
C LYS A 24 23.13 -3.70 -36.77
N LYS A 25 21.89 -4.15 -36.62
CA LYS A 25 20.77 -3.33 -36.15
C LYS A 25 20.88 -2.96 -34.66
N PHE A 26 21.46 -3.83 -33.84
CA PHE A 26 21.70 -3.56 -32.42
C PHE A 26 22.86 -2.57 -32.22
N SER A 27 23.96 -2.75 -32.94
CA SER A 27 25.18 -1.94 -32.81
C SER A 27 25.15 -0.64 -33.61
N ASN A 28 24.09 -0.38 -34.39
CA ASN A 28 23.98 0.83 -35.20
C ASN A 28 23.86 2.09 -34.30
N PRO A 29 24.89 2.95 -34.23
CA PRO A 29 24.87 4.15 -33.38
C PRO A 29 23.85 5.19 -33.89
N TYR A 30 23.61 5.22 -35.20
CA TYR A 30 22.67 6.14 -35.83
C TYR A 30 21.22 5.86 -35.45
N LYS A 31 20.90 4.63 -35.01
CA LYS A 31 19.57 4.27 -34.50
C LYS A 31 19.18 5.12 -33.27
N TYR A 32 20.17 5.54 -32.48
CA TYR A 32 19.98 6.29 -31.25
C TYR A 32 20.48 7.74 -31.34
N ASN A 33 20.75 8.23 -32.57
CA ASN A 33 21.37 9.54 -32.80
C ASN A 33 22.70 9.71 -32.03
N TRP A 34 23.52 8.66 -31.98
CA TRP A 34 24.85 8.65 -31.37
C TRP A 34 25.94 8.89 -32.41
N ASP A 35 25.72 9.87 -33.28
CA ASP A 35 26.58 10.26 -34.39
C ASP A 35 27.94 10.84 -33.94
N THR A 36 28.04 11.29 -32.69
CA THR A 36 29.30 11.80 -32.11
C THR A 36 29.65 11.09 -30.79
N THR A 37 30.95 10.98 -30.50
CA THR A 37 31.46 10.45 -29.22
C THR A 37 30.96 11.25 -28.02
N GLU A 38 30.77 12.55 -28.18
CA GLU A 38 30.20 13.44 -27.16
C GLU A 38 28.76 13.04 -26.82
N LYS A 39 27.89 12.84 -27.82
CA LYS A 39 26.50 12.39 -27.61
C LYS A 39 26.45 11.02 -26.92
N GLN A 40 27.37 10.12 -27.26
CA GLN A 40 27.50 8.83 -26.58
C GLN A 40 27.88 8.98 -25.11
N HIS A 41 28.82 9.87 -24.79
CA HIS A 41 29.22 10.17 -23.42
C HIS A 41 28.06 10.73 -22.61
N ILE A 42 27.39 11.76 -23.13
CA ILE A 42 26.22 12.39 -22.51
C ILE A 42 25.12 11.34 -22.26
N TYR A 43 24.87 10.44 -23.21
CA TYR A 43 23.88 9.38 -23.02
C TYR A 43 24.26 8.43 -21.88
N ARG A 44 25.53 8.00 -21.81
CA ARG A 44 26.02 7.11 -20.74
C ARG A 44 25.92 7.76 -19.38
N GLU A 45 26.27 9.04 -19.27
CA GLU A 45 26.13 9.80 -18.03
C GLU A 45 24.66 9.90 -17.61
N ASN A 46 23.77 10.33 -18.51
CA ASN A 46 22.33 10.40 -18.23
C ASN A 46 21.75 9.04 -17.82
N LEU A 47 22.20 7.95 -18.44
CA LEU A 47 21.77 6.60 -18.08
C LEU A 47 22.24 6.22 -16.68
N MET A 48 23.51 6.50 -16.35
CA MET A 48 24.07 6.26 -15.04
C MET A 48 23.39 7.10 -13.95
N GLU A 49 23.04 8.36 -14.25
CA GLU A 49 22.25 9.22 -13.36
C GLU A 49 20.86 8.64 -13.11
N ARG A 50 20.12 8.26 -14.16
CA ARG A 50 18.79 7.64 -14.03
C ARG A 50 18.84 6.33 -13.24
N GLN A 51 19.87 5.52 -13.43
CA GLN A 51 20.09 4.29 -12.64
C GLN A 51 20.30 4.62 -11.15
N LYS A 52 21.09 5.65 -10.82
CA LYS A 52 21.26 6.10 -9.43
C LYS A 52 19.93 6.53 -8.81
N LEU A 53 19.11 7.30 -9.53
CA LEU A 53 17.78 7.72 -9.04
C LEU A 53 16.85 6.52 -8.80
N LEU A 54 16.84 5.55 -9.72
CA LEU A 54 16.07 4.33 -9.56
C LEU A 54 16.53 3.49 -8.37
N GLN A 55 17.84 3.40 -8.11
CA GLN A 55 18.36 2.71 -6.92
C GLN A 55 17.91 3.42 -5.64
N VAL A 56 18.02 4.74 -5.57
CA VAL A 56 17.55 5.52 -4.41
C VAL A 56 16.06 5.31 -4.20
N TYR A 57 15.26 5.33 -5.28
CA TYR A 57 13.84 5.04 -5.21
C TYR A 57 13.56 3.63 -4.71
N GLN A 58 14.23 2.61 -5.25
CA GLN A 58 14.04 1.21 -4.85
C GLN A 58 14.42 0.96 -3.39
N LEU A 59 15.41 1.67 -2.86
CA LEU A 59 15.81 1.60 -1.46
C LEU A 59 14.79 2.24 -0.50
N LYS A 60 14.11 3.30 -0.95
CA LYS A 60 13.19 4.09 -0.11
C LYS A 60 11.71 3.71 -0.28
N LYS A 61 11.32 3.11 -1.41
CA LYS A 61 9.92 2.78 -1.69
C LYS A 61 9.38 1.82 -0.64
N GLN A 62 8.09 1.94 -0.36
CA GLN A 62 7.40 1.03 0.53
C GLN A 62 6.72 -0.10 -0.23
N ASN A 63 6.67 -1.26 0.40
CA ASN A 63 5.99 -2.43 -0.14
C ASN A 63 4.51 -2.42 0.28
N ILE A 64 3.62 -2.48 -0.70
CA ILE A 64 2.16 -2.51 -0.52
C ILE A 64 1.75 -3.69 0.36
N THR A 65 2.27 -4.89 0.10
CA THR A 65 1.94 -6.10 0.86
C THR A 65 2.33 -5.97 2.33
N THR A 66 3.49 -5.36 2.62
CA THR A 66 3.91 -5.14 4.00
C THR A 66 2.97 -4.18 4.73
N ASN A 67 2.54 -3.09 4.08
CA ASN A 67 1.62 -2.14 4.70
C ASN A 67 0.20 -2.73 4.83
N LEU A 68 -0.24 -3.53 3.87
CA LEU A 68 -1.49 -4.29 3.94
C LEU A 68 -1.53 -5.20 5.17
N ILE A 69 -0.47 -5.99 5.39
CA ILE A 69 -0.38 -6.88 6.57
C ILE A 69 -0.45 -6.07 7.85
N LYS A 70 0.23 -4.92 7.93
CA LYS A 70 0.15 -4.04 9.10
C LYS A 70 -1.27 -3.55 9.36
N SER A 71 -1.98 -3.07 8.33
CA SER A 71 -3.38 -2.64 8.46
C SER A 71 -4.34 -3.79 8.81
N ALA A 72 -4.03 -5.01 8.36
CA ALA A 72 -4.79 -6.21 8.71
C ALA A 72 -4.56 -6.66 10.16
N ILE A 73 -3.46 -6.26 10.80
CA ILE A 73 -3.22 -6.52 12.23
C ILE A 73 -3.89 -5.44 13.07
N ALA A 74 -3.69 -4.18 12.71
CA ALA A 74 -4.29 -3.05 13.40
C ALA A 74 -4.76 -2.00 12.39
N PRO A 75 -6.03 -1.58 12.44
CA PRO A 75 -6.57 -0.59 11.51
C PRO A 75 -5.76 0.72 11.58
N GLY A 76 -5.42 1.27 10.42
CA GLY A 76 -4.63 2.49 10.30
C GLY A 76 -3.10 2.30 10.40
N TRP A 77 -2.57 1.13 10.79
CA TRP A 77 -1.12 0.94 10.92
C TRP A 77 -0.37 1.04 9.57
N GLY A 78 -0.96 0.55 8.48
CA GLY A 78 -0.40 0.75 7.14
C GLY A 78 -0.35 2.22 6.73
N HIS A 79 -1.36 3.01 7.09
CA HIS A 79 -1.37 4.47 6.85
C HIS A 79 -0.24 5.18 7.59
N PHE A 80 -0.02 4.83 8.87
CA PHE A 80 1.10 5.35 9.64
C PHE A 80 2.45 5.01 8.98
N SER A 81 2.59 3.78 8.48
CA SER A 81 3.81 3.36 7.77
C SER A 81 4.03 4.18 6.50
N ALA A 82 2.97 4.40 5.71
CA ALA A 82 2.98 5.22 4.50
C ALA A 82 3.02 6.74 4.75
N ARG A 83 3.28 7.17 6.00
CA ARG A 83 3.34 8.59 6.45
C ARG A 83 2.03 9.37 6.27
N SER A 84 0.91 8.70 6.10
CA SER A 84 -0.43 9.31 6.09
C SER A 84 -1.00 9.35 7.51
N TYR A 85 -0.34 10.11 8.38
CA TYR A 85 -0.64 10.14 9.82
C TYR A 85 -2.08 10.56 10.12
N THR A 86 -2.57 11.61 9.46
CA THR A 86 -3.92 12.14 9.69
C THR A 86 -5.00 11.12 9.33
N LYS A 87 -4.89 10.47 8.17
CA LYS A 87 -5.82 9.39 7.78
C LYS A 87 -5.73 8.23 8.77
N GLY A 88 -4.51 7.81 9.11
CA GLY A 88 -4.28 6.72 10.08
C GLY A 88 -4.91 6.99 11.44
N GLN A 89 -4.77 8.21 11.97
CA GLN A 89 -5.36 8.63 13.25
C GLN A 89 -6.89 8.63 13.21
N ILE A 90 -7.49 9.18 12.14
CA ILE A 90 -8.94 9.23 12.00
C ILE A 90 -9.52 7.81 11.94
N LEU A 91 -8.94 6.95 11.11
CA LEU A 91 -9.40 5.58 10.93
C LEU A 91 -9.25 4.73 12.20
N LEU A 92 -8.09 4.82 12.87
CA LEU A 92 -7.86 4.14 14.14
C LEU A 92 -8.78 4.66 15.24
N GLY A 93 -8.95 5.98 15.36
CA GLY A 93 -9.83 6.59 16.36
C GLY A 93 -11.29 6.21 16.17
N LEU A 94 -11.75 6.19 14.91
CA LEU A 94 -13.10 5.74 14.56
C LEU A 94 -13.30 4.27 14.93
N GLU A 95 -12.33 3.41 14.60
CA GLU A 95 -12.42 1.99 14.94
C GLU A 95 -12.48 1.77 16.45
N LEU A 96 -11.59 2.41 17.21
CA LEU A 96 -11.57 2.30 18.67
C LEU A 96 -12.89 2.77 19.29
N ALA A 97 -13.47 3.86 18.77
CA ALA A 97 -14.77 4.33 19.22
C ALA A 97 -15.89 3.32 18.95
N ILE A 98 -15.94 2.75 17.75
CA ILE A 98 -16.96 1.79 17.35
C ILE A 98 -16.82 0.47 18.12
N LEU A 99 -15.63 -0.11 18.16
CA LEU A 99 -15.36 -1.35 18.89
C LEU A 99 -15.54 -1.16 20.41
N GLY A 100 -15.09 -0.03 20.96
CA GLY A 100 -15.29 0.31 22.36
C GLY A 100 -16.77 0.43 22.72
N THR A 101 -17.56 1.10 21.88
CA THR A 101 -19.02 1.22 22.07
C THR A 101 -19.73 -0.13 21.90
N SER A 102 -19.28 -0.94 20.94
CA SER A 102 -19.77 -2.31 20.73
C SER A 102 -19.58 -3.17 21.98
N LEU A 103 -18.38 -3.15 22.57
CA LEU A 103 -18.07 -3.88 23.80
C LEU A 103 -18.87 -3.36 24.99
N TYR A 104 -19.00 -2.03 25.12
CA TYR A 104 -19.82 -1.42 26.17
C TYR A 104 -21.28 -1.92 26.15
N TYR A 105 -21.93 -1.94 24.98
CA TYR A 105 -23.29 -2.48 24.87
C TYR A 105 -23.35 -3.99 25.05
N TYR A 106 -22.29 -4.71 24.71
CA TYR A 106 -22.18 -6.15 24.96
C TYR A 106 -22.22 -6.44 26.47
N ASP A 107 -21.41 -5.72 27.24
CA ASP A 107 -21.34 -5.91 28.70
C ASP A 107 -22.67 -5.63 29.38
N ILE A 108 -23.34 -4.53 28.99
CA ILE A 108 -24.70 -4.22 29.47
C ILE A 108 -25.67 -5.35 29.15
N SER A 109 -25.62 -5.86 27.91
CA SER A 109 -26.48 -6.96 27.50
C SER A 109 -26.27 -8.21 28.36
N MET A 110 -25.01 -8.57 28.61
CA MET A 110 -24.66 -9.76 29.38
C MET A 110 -25.07 -9.62 30.85
N GLU A 111 -24.92 -8.44 31.45
CA GLU A 111 -25.36 -8.20 32.82
C GLU A 111 -26.88 -8.42 32.98
N GLN A 112 -27.68 -7.87 32.05
CA GLN A 112 -29.13 -8.05 32.05
C GLN A 112 -29.53 -9.49 31.74
N TYR A 113 -28.80 -10.16 30.84
CA TYR A 113 -29.01 -11.56 30.52
C TYR A 113 -28.72 -12.49 31.70
N ASP A 114 -27.71 -12.17 32.52
CA ASP A 114 -27.41 -12.89 33.76
C ASP A 114 -28.50 -12.71 34.81
N LYS A 115 -29.11 -11.53 34.91
CA LYS A 115 -30.27 -11.28 35.77
C LYS A 115 -31.50 -12.05 35.28
N TYR A 116 -31.76 -12.04 33.98
CA TYR A 116 -32.80 -12.86 33.34
C TYR A 116 -32.67 -14.35 33.71
N LYS A 117 -31.46 -14.92 33.62
CA LYS A 117 -31.20 -16.34 33.94
C LYS A 117 -31.47 -16.70 35.41
N LYS A 118 -31.46 -15.72 36.32
CA LYS A 118 -31.64 -15.93 37.77
C LYS A 118 -33.05 -15.55 38.24
N ALA A 119 -33.84 -14.89 37.41
CA ALA A 119 -35.17 -14.42 37.77
C ALA A 119 -36.17 -15.58 37.84
N THR A 120 -37.00 -15.59 38.88
CA THR A 120 -38.06 -16.59 39.10
C THR A 120 -39.45 -16.00 38.91
N TYR A 121 -39.59 -14.67 38.99
CA TYR A 121 -40.83 -13.94 38.80
C TYR A 121 -41.03 -13.54 37.33
N ILE A 122 -42.26 -13.66 36.81
CA ILE A 122 -42.52 -13.57 35.37
C ILE A 122 -42.30 -12.16 34.79
N GLU A 123 -42.68 -11.09 35.51
CA GLU A 123 -42.37 -9.73 35.05
C GLU A 123 -40.86 -9.47 35.02
N ASP A 124 -40.09 -9.93 36.02
CA ASP A 124 -38.64 -9.74 36.06
C ASP A 124 -37.95 -10.45 34.90
N ILE A 125 -38.40 -11.67 34.57
CA ILE A 125 -37.94 -12.43 33.40
C ILE A 125 -38.16 -11.61 32.13
N ASN A 126 -39.38 -11.10 31.91
CA ASN A 126 -39.71 -10.33 30.71
C ASN A 126 -38.92 -9.02 30.63
N GLN A 127 -38.78 -8.32 31.76
CA GLN A 127 -38.06 -7.05 31.83
C GLN A 127 -36.57 -7.22 31.56
N TYR A 128 -35.90 -8.16 32.24
CA TYR A 128 -34.47 -8.40 32.05
C TYR A 128 -34.16 -8.92 30.64
N TYR A 129 -35.02 -9.77 30.08
CA TYR A 129 -34.86 -10.20 28.70
C TYR A 129 -34.98 -9.03 27.71
N SER A 130 -36.00 -8.19 27.87
CA SER A 130 -36.19 -7.00 27.04
C SER A 130 -34.98 -6.04 27.14
N ASN A 131 -34.49 -5.82 28.36
CA ASN A 131 -33.33 -4.97 28.62
C ASN A 131 -32.01 -5.55 28.09
N ALA A 132 -31.87 -6.87 27.99
CA ALA A 132 -30.69 -7.52 27.42
C ALA A 132 -30.69 -7.44 25.87
N LYS A 133 -31.87 -7.53 25.26
CA LYS A 133 -32.02 -7.66 23.80
C LYS A 133 -31.53 -6.44 23.02
N MET A 134 -31.95 -5.24 23.41
CA MET A 134 -31.61 -4.03 22.64
C MET A 134 -30.11 -3.70 22.65
N PRO A 135 -29.42 -3.70 23.81
CA PRO A 135 -27.97 -3.55 23.86
C PRO A 135 -27.24 -4.62 23.04
N TYR A 136 -27.71 -5.87 23.05
CA TYR A 136 -27.12 -6.93 22.23
C TYR A 136 -27.15 -6.58 20.75
N ILE A 137 -28.30 -6.13 20.25
CA ILE A 137 -28.48 -5.75 18.83
C ILE A 137 -27.55 -4.59 18.48
N TYR A 138 -27.44 -3.56 19.33
CA TYR A 138 -26.52 -2.45 19.09
C TYR A 138 -25.06 -2.89 19.09
N SER A 139 -24.67 -3.75 20.04
CA SER A 139 -23.34 -4.34 20.07
C SER A 139 -23.01 -5.07 18.77
N GLN A 140 -23.86 -6.01 18.35
CA GLN A 140 -23.63 -6.76 17.11
C GLN A 140 -23.63 -5.87 15.87
N GLY A 141 -24.51 -4.86 15.82
CA GLY A 141 -24.55 -3.89 14.73
C GLY A 141 -23.28 -3.05 14.64
N LEU A 142 -22.78 -2.55 15.76
CA LEU A 142 -21.54 -1.78 15.83
C LEU A 142 -20.31 -2.64 15.52
N LEU A 143 -20.25 -3.88 16.03
CA LEU A 143 -19.19 -4.82 15.69
C LEU A 143 -19.15 -5.08 14.18
N GLY A 144 -20.31 -5.33 13.57
CA GLY A 144 -20.41 -5.51 12.12
C GLY A 144 -19.95 -4.29 11.34
N LEU A 145 -20.33 -3.09 11.77
CA LEU A 145 -19.87 -1.83 11.18
C LEU A 145 -18.36 -1.65 11.32
N GLY A 146 -17.80 -1.96 12.50
CA GLY A 146 -16.35 -1.93 12.76
C GLY A 146 -15.60 -2.85 11.78
N ILE A 147 -16.07 -4.09 11.61
CA ILE A 147 -15.48 -5.03 10.64
C ILE A 147 -15.49 -4.47 9.21
N VAL A 148 -16.58 -3.83 8.77
CA VAL A 148 -16.67 -3.21 7.44
C VAL A 148 -15.66 -2.07 7.30
N ILE A 149 -15.55 -1.21 8.31
CA ILE A 149 -14.58 -0.11 8.33
C ILE A 149 -13.16 -0.66 8.33
N TRP A 150 -12.88 -1.70 9.12
CA TRP A 150 -11.58 -2.34 9.15
C TRP A 150 -11.19 -2.89 7.78
N ILE A 151 -12.09 -3.61 7.08
CA ILE A 151 -11.84 -4.07 5.70
C ILE A 151 -11.55 -2.89 4.78
N TYR A 152 -12.31 -1.81 4.89
CA TYR A 152 -12.06 -0.58 4.13
C TYR A 152 -10.66 0.00 4.43
N THR A 153 -10.22 0.05 5.69
CA THR A 153 -8.88 0.55 6.03
C THR A 153 -7.77 -0.29 5.42
N VAL A 154 -7.93 -1.62 5.36
CA VAL A 154 -6.98 -2.50 4.69
C VAL A 154 -6.91 -2.15 3.20
N TYR A 155 -8.06 -1.99 2.54
CA TYR A 155 -8.10 -1.61 1.13
C TYR A 155 -7.49 -0.22 0.86
N ASP A 156 -7.87 0.80 1.62
CA ASP A 156 -7.39 2.18 1.44
C ASP A 156 -5.87 2.30 1.63
N THR A 157 -5.26 1.39 2.40
CA THR A 157 -3.80 1.31 2.56
C THR A 157 -3.05 1.12 1.24
N ILE A 158 -3.68 0.46 0.25
CA ILE A 158 -3.09 0.27 -1.09
C ILE A 158 -2.89 1.63 -1.75
N ALA A 159 -3.97 2.41 -1.85
CA ALA A 159 -3.97 3.72 -2.47
C ALA A 159 -2.98 4.66 -1.78
N VAL A 160 -2.96 4.66 -0.44
CA VAL A 160 -2.06 5.51 0.35
C VAL A 160 -0.59 5.10 0.17
N THR A 161 -0.29 3.81 0.05
CA THR A 161 1.08 3.33 -0.21
C THR A 161 1.55 3.68 -1.63
N GLU A 162 0.65 3.61 -2.61
CA GLU A 162 0.94 4.05 -3.98
C GLU A 162 1.18 5.56 -4.05
N GLU A 163 0.33 6.36 -3.41
CA GLU A 163 0.48 7.81 -3.29
C GLU A 163 1.84 8.17 -2.67
N TYR A 164 2.22 7.50 -1.57
CA TYR A 164 3.54 7.66 -0.96
C TYR A 164 4.68 7.38 -1.95
N ASN A 165 4.60 6.25 -2.67
CA ASN A 165 5.62 5.84 -3.62
C ASN A 165 5.70 6.80 -4.82
N GLN A 166 4.57 7.34 -5.29
CA GLN A 166 4.54 8.34 -6.35
C GLN A 166 5.15 9.66 -5.90
N ASN A 167 4.77 10.15 -4.72
CA ASN A 167 5.32 11.37 -4.14
C ASN A 167 6.83 11.27 -3.89
N LEU A 168 7.30 10.10 -3.43
CA LEU A 168 8.72 9.81 -3.26
C LEU A 168 9.49 9.93 -4.58
N TRP A 169 8.94 9.42 -5.69
CA TRP A 169 9.57 9.54 -7.00
C TRP A 169 9.66 11.01 -7.45
N GLN A 170 8.58 11.77 -7.27
CA GLN A 170 8.56 13.20 -7.60
C GLN A 170 9.59 13.99 -6.77
N GLU A 171 9.69 13.72 -5.48
CA GLU A 171 10.68 14.32 -4.58
C GLU A 171 12.11 14.02 -5.04
N ILE A 172 12.43 12.75 -5.30
CA ILE A 172 13.76 12.33 -5.80
C ILE A 172 14.11 13.02 -7.12
N PHE A 173 13.15 13.11 -8.04
CA PHE A 173 13.36 13.75 -9.34
C PHE A 173 13.56 15.27 -9.19
N PHE A 174 12.75 15.92 -8.35
CA PHE A 174 12.84 17.35 -8.08
C PHE A 174 14.18 17.72 -7.42
N ASP A 175 14.60 16.99 -6.39
CA ASP A 175 15.90 17.17 -5.73
C ASP A 175 17.07 17.02 -6.71
N PHE A 176 16.96 16.09 -7.65
CA PHE A 176 17.96 15.88 -8.68
C PHE A 176 18.04 17.07 -9.66
N GLN A 177 16.90 17.61 -10.09
CA GLN A 177 16.85 18.80 -10.95
C GLN A 177 17.41 20.05 -10.23
N GLN A 178 17.07 20.25 -8.95
CA GLN A 178 17.62 21.35 -8.15
C GLN A 178 19.13 21.23 -7.95
N LYS A 179 19.68 20.02 -7.80
CA LYS A 179 21.14 19.85 -7.73
C LYS A 179 21.85 20.26 -9.02
N LYS A 180 21.18 20.18 -10.19
CA LYS A 180 21.71 20.71 -11.45
C LYS A 180 21.61 22.25 -11.53
N ILE A 181 20.70 22.88 -10.78
CA ILE A 181 20.46 24.33 -10.79
C ILE A 181 20.56 24.88 -9.36
N SER A 182 21.76 25.29 -8.94
CA SER A 182 21.98 25.88 -7.62
C SER A 182 21.93 27.41 -7.69
N ILE A 183 20.91 27.99 -7.05
CA ILE A 183 20.79 29.44 -6.87
C ILE A 183 21.41 29.80 -5.51
N THR A 184 22.50 30.56 -5.53
CA THR A 184 23.19 31.06 -4.33
C THR A 184 23.16 32.58 -4.31
N PRO A 185 23.35 33.25 -3.15
CA PRO A 185 23.46 34.71 -3.08
C PRO A 185 24.56 35.29 -3.99
N THR A 186 25.53 34.44 -4.37
CA THR A 186 26.65 34.77 -5.26
C THR A 186 26.38 34.49 -6.74
N GLY A 187 25.20 33.95 -7.11
CA GLY A 187 24.80 33.74 -8.51
C GLY A 187 24.05 32.43 -8.77
N ILE A 188 23.69 32.23 -10.04
CA ILE A 188 23.08 30.99 -10.54
C ILE A 188 24.20 30.09 -11.06
N THR A 189 24.33 28.90 -10.48
CA THR A 189 25.28 27.87 -10.94
C THR A 189 24.53 26.72 -11.57
N LEU A 190 24.81 26.47 -12.85
CA LEU A 190 24.30 25.32 -13.59
C LEU A 190 25.39 24.26 -13.61
N ARG A 191 25.13 23.09 -13.02
CA ARG A 191 26.01 21.92 -13.09
C ARG A 191 25.48 21.02 -14.21
N PHE A 192 26.20 21.00 -15.32
CA PHE A 192 25.96 20.13 -16.47
C PHE A 192 26.34 18.68 -16.12
#